data_AF-A0AA35M026-F1
#
_entry.id   AF-A0AA35M026-F1
#
_cell.length_a   1.000
_cell.length_b   1.000
_cell.length_c   1.000
_cell.angle_alpha   90.00
_cell.angle_beta   90.00
_cell.angle_gamma   90.00
#
_symmetry.space_group_name_H-M   'P 1'
#
loop_
_entity.id
_entity.type
_entity.pdbx_description
1 polymer ?
#
loop_
_entity_poly.entity_id
_entity_poly.type
_entity_poly.pdbx_seq_one_letter_code
_entity_poly.pdbx_strand_id
1 'polypeptide(L)'
;MASTAQNPISHAIKYGAGHFHSDPTVADLEHQVEALVKRVELQEKHAANLSRFVIDEGSWSTSNVRSWQQPQEKTSGRVNFSQKFNQVPKVTVSLRSLDTNKDYNTRVKVYTSGIDKTGFTIHADSWSNTQLYSAGVSWVAIGQ
;
A
#
# COMPACT_ATOMS: atom_id res chain seq x y z
N MET A 1 -80.12 -7.12 -52.56
CA MET A 1 -78.73 -7.61 -52.53
C MET A 1 -78.01 -6.94 -51.36
N ALA A 2 -77.37 -7.76 -50.51
CA ALA A 2 -76.39 -7.50 -49.43
C ALA A 2 -76.69 -6.39 -48.39
N SER A 3 -77.06 -6.67 -47.12
CA SER A 3 -76.29 -7.28 -45.99
C SER A 3 -75.08 -6.42 -45.59
N THR A 4 -74.98 -5.83 -44.40
CA THR A 4 -74.60 -6.41 -43.07
C THR A 4 -74.65 -5.26 -42.03
N ALA A 5 -74.70 -5.37 -40.71
CA ALA A 5 -75.00 -6.40 -39.70
C ALA A 5 -75.05 -5.66 -38.34
N GLN A 6 -75.98 -6.03 -37.47
CA GLN A 6 -75.88 -5.84 -36.01
C GLN A 6 -74.67 -6.61 -35.47
N ASN A 7 -73.95 -6.10 -34.46
CA ASN A 7 -73.97 -6.78 -33.16
C ASN A 7 -73.49 -5.89 -31.98
N PRO A 8 -73.97 -6.14 -30.74
CA PRO A 8 -73.91 -5.24 -29.60
C PRO A 8 -72.98 -5.74 -28.45
N ILE A 9 -72.97 -4.97 -27.35
CA ILE A 9 -72.65 -5.37 -25.95
C ILE A 9 -71.16 -5.40 -25.52
N SER A 10 -70.78 -4.34 -24.78
CA SER A 10 -70.22 -4.32 -23.42
C SER A 10 -69.47 -5.57 -22.89
N HIS A 11 -68.18 -5.43 -22.60
CA HIS A 11 -67.61 -5.94 -21.33
C HIS A 11 -66.36 -5.15 -20.92
N ALA A 12 -66.41 -4.60 -19.71
CA ALA A 12 -65.30 -3.94 -19.04
C ALA A 12 -64.24 -4.96 -18.60
N ILE A 13 -62.95 -4.63 -18.74
CA ILE A 13 -61.90 -5.21 -17.91
C ILE A 13 -61.09 -4.07 -17.28
N LYS A 14 -61.31 -3.87 -15.98
CA LYS A 14 -60.46 -3.05 -15.11
C LYS A 14 -59.20 -3.87 -14.80
N TYR A 15 -58.04 -3.46 -15.31
CA TYR A 15 -56.77 -3.92 -14.78
C TYR A 15 -56.26 -2.91 -13.75
N GLY A 16 -56.00 -3.42 -12.55
CA GLY A 16 -55.70 -2.66 -11.34
C GLY A 16 -54.34 -1.98 -11.33
N ALA A 17 -54.20 -1.07 -10.37
CA ALA A 17 -53.01 -0.30 -10.05
C ALA A 17 -51.82 -1.22 -9.69
N GLY A 18 -51.00 -1.54 -10.69
CA GLY A 18 -49.62 -1.94 -10.48
C GLY A 18 -48.78 -0.69 -10.26
N HIS A 19 -47.91 -0.72 -9.26
CA HIS A 19 -46.91 0.32 -9.01
C HIS A 19 -46.03 0.45 -10.26
N PHE A 20 -46.30 1.44 -11.13
CA PHE A 20 -45.44 1.79 -12.24
C PHE A 20 -44.15 2.34 -11.63
N HIS A 21 -43.12 1.51 -11.53
CA HIS A 21 -41.76 2.03 -11.53
C HIS A 21 -41.63 2.72 -12.88
N SER A 22 -41.57 4.06 -12.89
CA SER A 22 -41.35 4.81 -14.12
C SER A 22 -40.06 4.30 -14.75
N ASP A 23 -40.14 3.76 -15.97
CA ASP A 23 -38.94 3.45 -16.74
C ASP A 23 -38.09 4.73 -16.79
N PRO A 24 -36.79 4.63 -16.48
CA PRO A 24 -35.92 5.80 -16.47
C PRO A 24 -35.98 6.46 -17.84
N THR A 25 -36.25 7.76 -17.84
CA THR A 25 -36.29 8.53 -19.08
C THR A 25 -34.88 8.62 -19.66
N VAL A 26 -34.77 8.98 -20.94
CA VAL A 26 -33.45 9.22 -21.56
C VAL A 26 -32.64 10.26 -20.77
N ALA A 27 -33.31 11.30 -20.24
CA ALA A 27 -32.68 12.30 -19.39
C ALA A 27 -32.15 11.73 -18.06
N ASP A 28 -32.88 10.78 -17.46
CA ASP A 28 -32.43 10.11 -16.24
C ASP A 28 -31.21 9.23 -16.51
N LEU A 29 -31.17 8.55 -17.66
CA LEU A 29 -30.03 7.76 -18.10
C LEU A 29 -28.81 8.65 -18.41
N GLU A 30 -29.00 9.78 -19.09
CA GLU A 30 -27.95 10.76 -19.37
C GLU A 30 -27.33 11.31 -18.08
N HIS A 31 -28.16 11.69 -17.11
CA HIS A 31 -27.69 12.17 -15.80
C HIS A 31 -26.94 11.07 -15.02
N GLN A 32 -27.42 9.82 -15.10
CA GLN A 32 -26.72 8.68 -14.48
C GLN A 32 -25.35 8.44 -15.13
N VAL A 33 -25.25 8.53 -16.46
CA VAL A 33 -23.98 8.41 -17.19
C VAL A 33 -23.02 9.52 -16.77
N GLU A 34 -23.45 10.78 -16.72
CA GLU A 34 -22.59 11.88 -16.25
C GLU A 34 -22.09 11.67 -14.81
N ALA A 35 -22.97 11.22 -13.92
CA ALA A 35 -22.60 10.94 -12.54
C ALA A 35 -21.59 9.79 -12.43
N LEU A 36 -21.72 8.75 -13.26
CA LEU A 36 -20.77 7.64 -13.32
C LEU A 36 -19.43 8.06 -13.90
N VAL A 37 -19.40 8.88 -14.95
CA VAL A 37 -18.16 9.43 -15.52
C VAL A 37 -17.37 10.20 -14.47
N LYS A 38 -18.02 11.13 -13.75
CA LYS A 38 -17.37 11.89 -12.66
C LYS A 38 -16.82 11.00 -11.55
N ARG A 39 -17.48 9.87 -11.25
CA ARG A 39 -17.02 8.91 -10.24
C ARG A 39 -15.77 8.17 -10.70
N VAL A 40 -15.71 7.75 -11.96
CA VAL A 40 -14.53 7.08 -12.53
C VAL A 40 -13.33 8.02 -12.49
N GLU A 41 -13.48 9.27 -12.94
CA GLU A 41 -12.41 10.28 -12.90
C GLU A 41 -11.90 10.53 -11.47
N LEU A 42 -12.81 10.63 -10.50
CA LEU A 42 -12.45 10.82 -9.09
C LEU A 42 -11.67 9.62 -8.55
N GLN A 43 -12.08 8.40 -8.90
CA GLN A 43 -11.40 7.18 -8.49
C GLN A 43 -10.01 7.07 -9.11
N GLU A 44 -9.84 7.39 -10.39
CA GLU A 44 -8.53 7.42 -11.06
C GLU A 44 -7.60 8.44 -10.40
N LYS A 45 -8.11 9.63 -10.07
CA LYS A 45 -7.34 10.66 -9.36
C LYS A 45 -6.92 10.21 -7.96
N HIS A 46 -7.78 9.50 -7.24
CA HIS A 46 -7.44 8.92 -5.94
C HIS A 46 -6.42 7.78 -6.06
N ALA A 47 -6.55 6.90 -7.06
CA ALA A 47 -5.59 5.83 -7.32
C ALA A 47 -4.22 6.37 -7.73
N ALA A 48 -4.16 7.38 -8.60
CA ALA A 48 -2.92 8.07 -8.97
C ALA A 48 -2.22 8.73 -7.76
N ASN A 49 -3.01 9.24 -6.81
CA ASN A 49 -2.47 9.78 -5.56
C ASN A 49 -1.94 8.70 -4.60
N LEU A 50 -2.33 7.44 -4.75
CA LEU A 50 -1.78 6.32 -3.98
C LEU A 50 -0.57 5.70 -4.69
N SER A 51 -0.56 5.66 -6.02
CA SER A 51 0.58 5.20 -6.84
C SER A 51 1.77 6.17 -6.84
N ARG A 52 1.68 7.28 -6.11
CA ARG A 52 2.78 8.25 -5.95
C ARG A 52 3.88 7.76 -5.02
N PHE A 53 3.61 6.74 -4.20
CA PHE A 53 4.58 6.23 -3.24
C PHE A 53 5.18 4.94 -3.74
N VAL A 54 6.51 4.96 -3.84
CA VAL A 54 7.36 3.82 -4.08
C VAL A 54 7.73 3.21 -2.73
N ILE A 55 7.75 1.87 -2.68
CA ILE A 55 8.24 1.11 -1.55
C ILE A 55 9.48 0.36 -2.02
N ASP A 56 10.53 0.39 -1.20
CA ASP A 56 11.68 -0.49 -1.31
C ASP A 56 11.92 -1.14 0.04
N GLU A 57 12.39 -2.38 0.05
CA GLU A 57 12.57 -3.14 1.28
C GLU A 57 13.74 -4.10 1.17
N GLY A 58 14.24 -4.53 2.32
CA GLY A 58 15.31 -5.52 2.34
C GLY A 58 15.77 -5.88 3.74
N SER A 59 16.92 -6.54 3.77
CA SER A 59 17.60 -6.89 5.01
C SER A 59 19.10 -6.67 4.90
N TRP A 60 19.74 -6.50 6.05
CA TRP A 60 21.18 -6.34 6.19
C TRP A 60 21.64 -7.06 7.45
N SER A 61 22.88 -7.56 7.46
CA SER A 61 23.49 -8.18 8.63
C SER A 61 24.86 -7.60 8.89
N THR A 62 25.25 -7.54 10.17
CA THR A 62 26.63 -7.23 10.55
C THR A 62 27.64 -8.16 9.87
N SER A 63 27.23 -9.39 9.56
CA SER A 63 28.06 -10.37 8.84
C SER A 63 28.38 -9.98 7.39
N ASN A 64 27.68 -9.00 6.81
CA ASN A 64 27.99 -8.48 5.47
C ASN A 64 29.29 -7.67 5.45
N VAL A 65 29.70 -7.09 6.59
CA VAL A 65 30.83 -6.13 6.66
C VAL A 65 31.92 -6.56 7.63
N ARG A 66 31.68 -7.57 8.48
CA ARG A 66 32.68 -8.12 9.39
C ARG A 66 32.44 -9.58 9.73
N SER A 67 33.49 -10.28 10.14
CA SER A 67 33.38 -11.63 10.69
C SER A 67 32.68 -11.62 12.05
N TRP A 68 31.89 -12.66 12.31
CA TRP A 68 31.27 -12.94 13.62
C TRP A 68 32.32 -13.19 14.72
N GLN A 69 33.51 -13.69 14.37
CA GLN A 69 34.60 -13.98 15.30
C GLN A 69 35.24 -12.74 15.93
N GLN A 70 34.91 -11.55 15.43
CA GLN A 70 35.38 -10.27 15.95
C GLN A 70 34.17 -9.42 16.35
N PRO A 71 33.61 -9.64 17.57
CA PRO A 71 32.52 -8.82 18.08
C PRO A 71 32.94 -7.35 18.12
N GLN A 72 32.06 -6.47 17.68
CA GLN A 72 32.29 -5.02 17.70
C GLN A 72 31.08 -4.33 18.29
N GLU A 73 31.34 -3.31 19.12
CA GLU A 73 30.29 -2.48 19.70
C GLU A 73 29.50 -1.74 18.60
N LYS A 74 30.18 -1.24 17.57
CA LYS A 74 29.57 -0.45 16.50
C LYS A 74 29.80 -1.12 15.17
N THR A 75 28.73 -1.38 14.43
CA THR A 75 28.80 -1.94 13.08
C THR A 75 27.83 -1.21 12.19
N SER A 76 28.31 -0.73 11.04
CA SER A 76 27.47 -0.05 10.07
C SER A 76 27.80 -0.46 8.65
N GLY A 77 26.85 -0.25 7.75
CA GLY A 77 27.02 -0.51 6.33
C GLY A 77 26.13 0.40 5.49
N ARG A 78 26.59 0.72 4.28
CA ARG A 78 25.75 1.41 3.30
C ARG A 78 24.80 0.42 2.66
N VAL A 79 23.51 0.75 2.65
CA VAL A 79 22.48 0.06 1.89
C VAL A 79 22.05 0.97 0.76
N ASN A 80 22.07 0.44 -0.47
CA ASN A 80 21.56 1.13 -1.65
C ASN A 80 20.16 0.64 -1.94
N PHE A 81 19.27 1.56 -2.30
CA PHE A 81 17.94 1.22 -2.77
C PHE A 81 18.00 0.54 -4.13
N SER A 82 17.03 -0.34 -4.41
CA SER A 82 16.88 -1.02 -5.70
C SER A 82 16.64 -0.01 -6.84
N GLN A 83 15.97 1.10 -6.52
CA GLN A 83 15.75 2.23 -7.41
C GLN A 83 15.91 3.56 -6.66
N LYS A 84 16.34 4.59 -7.39
CA LYS A 84 16.47 5.93 -6.84
C LYS A 84 15.08 6.54 -6.63
N PHE A 85 14.85 7.11 -5.45
CA PHE A 85 13.66 7.90 -5.16
C PHE A 85 13.78 9.32 -5.73
N ASN A 86 12.65 9.93 -6.11
CA ASN A 86 12.62 11.32 -6.56
C ASN A 86 12.90 12.29 -5.41
N GLN A 87 12.47 11.93 -4.19
CA GLN A 87 12.73 12.65 -2.94
C GLN A 87 13.36 11.74 -1.88
N VAL A 88 13.93 12.32 -0.82
CA VAL A 88 14.50 11.50 0.27
C VAL A 88 13.37 10.71 0.94
N PRO A 89 13.41 9.36 0.93
CA PRO A 89 12.33 8.55 1.49
C PRO A 89 12.39 8.53 3.02
N LYS A 90 11.29 8.09 3.64
CA LYS A 90 11.29 7.73 5.07
C LYS A 90 11.68 6.26 5.21
N VAL A 91 12.70 5.99 6.02
CA VAL A 91 13.20 4.63 6.27
C VAL A 91 12.94 4.22 7.71
N THR A 92 12.37 3.03 7.88
CA THR A 92 12.22 2.38 9.19
C THR A 92 13.03 1.09 9.21
N VAL A 93 13.62 0.78 10.36
CA VAL A 93 14.40 -0.43 10.58
C VAL A 93 13.91 -1.19 11.81
N SER A 94 14.08 -2.51 11.78
CA SER A 94 13.74 -3.40 12.91
C SER A 94 14.76 -4.52 13.04
N LEU A 95 14.96 -4.98 14.28
CA LEU A 95 15.84 -6.11 14.55
C LEU A 95 15.18 -7.41 14.04
N ARG A 96 15.91 -8.19 13.24
CA ARG A 96 15.46 -9.45 12.63
C ARG A 96 16.12 -10.67 13.27
N SER A 97 17.38 -10.57 13.68
CA SER A 97 18.12 -11.64 14.36
C SER A 97 19.19 -11.04 15.28
N LEU A 98 19.57 -11.80 16.31
CA LEU A 98 20.51 -11.33 17.32
C LEU A 98 21.33 -12.48 17.92
N ASP A 99 22.64 -12.29 18.01
CA ASP A 99 23.58 -13.17 18.71
C ASP A 99 24.51 -12.33 19.59
N THR A 100 24.36 -12.50 20.91
CA THR A 100 25.13 -11.80 21.94
C THR A 100 25.67 -12.78 22.96
N ASN A 101 26.83 -12.47 23.54
CA ASN A 101 27.37 -13.26 24.63
C ASN A 101 26.39 -13.33 25.83
N LYS A 102 26.19 -14.54 26.36
CA LYS A 102 25.30 -14.83 27.49
C LYS A 102 25.76 -14.25 28.84
N ASP A 103 27.05 -13.97 28.99
CA ASP A 103 27.67 -13.53 30.26
C ASP A 103 27.51 -12.02 30.49
N TYR A 104 26.97 -11.29 29.51
CA TYR A 104 26.74 -9.85 29.58
C TYR A 104 25.29 -9.52 29.20
N ASN A 105 24.73 -8.44 29.75
CA ASN A 105 23.37 -8.03 29.42
C ASN A 105 23.24 -7.73 27.92
N THR A 106 22.12 -8.12 27.33
CA THR A 106 21.79 -7.77 25.95
C THR A 106 21.35 -6.31 25.87
N ARG A 107 22.16 -5.49 25.19
CA ARG A 107 21.88 -4.07 24.93
C ARG A 107 22.25 -3.75 23.49
N VAL A 108 21.26 -3.63 22.62
CA VAL A 108 21.45 -3.43 21.17
C VAL A 108 20.44 -2.41 20.65
N LYS A 109 20.88 -1.57 19.72
CA LYS A 109 20.04 -0.63 18.98
C LYS A 109 20.32 -0.77 17.48
N VAL A 110 19.25 -0.65 16.70
CA VAL A 110 19.32 -0.56 15.24
C VAL A 110 18.71 0.76 14.82
N TYR A 111 19.38 1.48 13.91
CA TYR A 111 18.96 2.79 13.46
C TYR A 111 19.59 3.12 12.11
N THR A 112 19.13 4.21 11.50
CA THR A 112 19.63 4.69 10.21
C THR A 112 20.25 6.07 10.34
N SER A 113 21.18 6.38 9.43
CA SER A 113 21.72 7.72 9.24
C SER A 113 22.02 7.95 7.76
N GLY A 114 22.27 9.20 7.36
CA GLY A 114 22.72 9.51 6.00
C GLY A 114 21.75 9.01 4.91
N ILE A 115 20.44 9.11 5.17
CA ILE A 115 19.40 8.76 4.21
C ILE A 115 19.39 9.81 3.11
N ASP A 116 19.54 9.36 1.87
CA ASP A 116 19.41 10.18 0.67
C ASP A 116 18.52 9.47 -0.37
N LYS A 117 18.48 9.96 -1.60
CA LYS A 117 17.63 9.41 -2.66
C LYS A 117 18.06 8.04 -3.18
N THR A 118 19.27 7.61 -2.87
CA THR A 118 19.92 6.41 -3.43
C THR A 118 20.17 5.33 -2.38
N GLY A 119 20.13 5.69 -1.10
CA GLY A 119 20.33 4.74 -0.02
C GLY A 119 20.42 5.40 1.35
N PHE A 120 20.95 4.64 2.29
CA PHE A 120 21.15 5.07 3.67
C PHE A 120 22.25 4.23 4.34
N THR A 121 22.79 4.71 5.45
CA THR A 121 23.66 3.91 6.31
C THR A 121 22.83 3.26 7.40
N ILE A 122 22.91 1.93 7.50
CA ILE A 122 22.28 1.14 8.56
C ILE A 122 23.29 0.86 9.66
N HIS A 123 22.84 0.90 10.90
CA HIS A 123 23.67 0.67 12.09
C HIS A 123 23.07 -0.44 12.94
N ALA A 124 23.92 -1.30 13.46
CA ALA A 124 23.63 -2.24 14.53
C ALA A 124 24.71 -2.11 15.60
N ASP A 125 24.36 -1.39 16.67
CA ASP A 125 25.28 -1.04 17.73
C ASP A 125 24.85 -1.69 19.06
N SER A 126 25.83 -2.11 19.85
CA SER A 126 25.67 -2.36 21.28
C SER A 126 26.29 -1.24 22.10
N TRP A 127 26.30 -1.36 23.42
CA TRP A 127 27.04 -0.46 24.30
C TRP A 127 27.43 -1.15 25.60
N SER A 128 28.32 -0.50 26.36
CA SER A 128 28.87 -1.03 27.61
C SER A 128 29.62 -2.35 27.36
N ASN A 129 29.40 -3.38 28.18
CA ASN A 129 30.07 -4.67 28.07
C ASN A 129 29.38 -5.68 27.14
N THR A 130 28.32 -5.29 26.44
CA THR A 130 27.60 -6.20 25.55
C THR A 130 28.49 -6.61 24.36
N GLN A 131 28.82 -7.90 24.28
CA GLN A 131 29.52 -8.47 23.13
C GLN A 131 28.51 -8.89 22.06
N LEU A 132 28.43 -8.09 20.98
CA LEU A 132 27.55 -8.33 19.85
C LEU A 132 28.29 -9.11 18.74
N TYR A 133 28.04 -10.41 18.67
CA TYR A 133 28.65 -11.23 17.63
C TYR A 133 27.98 -11.01 16.28
N SER A 134 26.64 -11.04 16.22
CA SER A 134 25.89 -10.66 15.02
C SER A 134 24.53 -10.03 15.30
N ALA A 135 24.07 -9.18 14.38
CA ALA A 135 22.70 -8.72 14.31
C ALA A 135 22.23 -8.64 12.86
N GLY A 136 21.02 -9.12 12.60
CA GLY A 136 20.30 -8.92 11.35
C GLY A 136 19.25 -7.84 11.52
N VAL A 137 19.07 -7.02 10.49
CA VAL A 137 18.17 -5.87 10.48
C VAL A 137 17.30 -5.93 9.22
N SER A 138 15.98 -5.86 9.38
CA SER A 138 15.05 -5.63 8.28
C SER A 138 14.79 -4.14 8.12
N TRP A 139 14.54 -3.69 6.90
CA TRP A 139 14.27 -2.29 6.61
C TRP A 139 13.20 -2.12 5.53
N VAL A 140 12.45 -1.03 5.64
CA VAL A 140 11.46 -0.58 4.63
C VAL A 140 11.64 0.91 4.41
N ALA A 141 11.68 1.32 3.14
CA ALA A 141 11.73 2.70 2.70
C ALA A 141 10.45 3.03 1.93
N ILE A 142 9.78 4.13 2.30
CA ILE A 142 8.58 4.61 1.63
C ILE A 142 8.82 6.06 1.24
N GLY A 143 8.69 6.37 -0.05
CA GLY A 143 8.98 7.69 -0.61
C GLY A 143 8.36 7.87 -1.98
N GLN A 144 8.64 8.99 -2.64
CA GLN A 144 8.20 9.28 -4.00
C GLN A 144 9.39 9.36 -4.95
#